data_AF-H6RJU9-F1
#
_entry.id   AF-H6RJU9-F1
#
_cell.length_a   1.000
_cell.length_b   1.000
_cell.length_c   1.000
_cell.angle_alpha   90.00
_cell.angle_beta   90.00
_cell.angle_gamma   90.00
#
_symmetry.space_group_name_H-M   'P 1'
#
loop_
_entity.id
_entity.type
_entity.pdbx_description
1 polymer ?
#
loop_
_entity_poly.entity_id
_entity_poly.type
_entity_poly.pdbx_seq_one_letter_code
_entity_poly.pdbx_strand_id
1 'polypeptide(L)'
;MDASVIVDRIVALLDAPSEATVNTSMRLPTALRDAAALAVDGLGVAPSTTILTATALRAAIETAVMDAALRAHYRAHPDARPELAEVARALAAQDGSPLADRPDLLEQAAAEVTARHPDADADDVLLWAEAQQLVLERRSA
;
A
#
# COMPACT_ATOMS: atom_id res chain seq x y z
N MET A 1 -6.96 10.35 23.30
CA MET A 1 -5.72 9.53 23.31
C MET A 1 -4.91 9.98 22.10
N ASP A 2 -3.63 10.25 22.26
CA ASP A 2 -2.76 10.65 21.13
C ASP A 2 -2.69 9.48 20.11
N ALA A 3 -2.66 9.80 18.82
CA ALA A 3 -2.64 8.82 17.74
C ALA A 3 -1.39 7.92 17.83
N SER A 4 -0.27 8.49 18.28
CA SER A 4 0.98 7.77 18.56
C SER A 4 0.78 6.68 19.63
N VAL A 5 0.15 7.03 20.75
CA VAL A 5 -0.14 6.12 21.86
C VAL A 5 -1.08 4.98 21.43
N ILE A 6 -2.04 5.26 20.55
CA ILE A 6 -2.92 4.23 19.97
C ILE A 6 -2.11 3.28 19.09
N VAL A 7 -1.28 3.82 18.19
CA VAL A 7 -0.41 3.05 17.29
C VAL A 7 0.49 2.11 18.09
N ASP A 8 1.22 2.64 19.08
CA ASP A 8 2.12 1.86 19.93
C ASP A 8 1.39 0.72 20.65
N ARG A 9 0.19 1.01 21.16
CA ARG A 9 -0.63 0.01 21.85
C ARG A 9 -1.10 -1.09 20.90
N ILE A 10 -1.50 -0.77 19.67
CA ILE A 10 -1.94 -1.76 18.70
C ILE A 10 -0.77 -2.64 18.26
N VAL A 11 0.39 -2.05 17.94
CA VAL A 11 1.60 -2.82 17.59
C VAL A 11 1.95 -3.82 18.69
N ALA A 12 1.98 -3.37 19.95
CA ALA A 12 2.25 -4.26 21.08
C ALA A 12 1.23 -5.41 21.23
N LEU A 13 -0.03 -5.20 20.84
CA LEU A 13 -1.07 -6.23 20.86
C LEU A 13 -0.94 -7.20 19.67
N LEU A 14 -0.48 -6.71 18.51
CA LEU A 14 -0.23 -7.54 17.34
C LEU A 14 1.02 -8.42 17.52
N ASP A 15 2.06 -7.92 18.20
CA ASP A 15 3.28 -8.69 18.47
C ASP A 15 3.15 -9.67 19.64
N ALA A 16 2.04 -9.62 20.39
CA ALA A 16 1.82 -10.50 21.52
C ALA A 16 1.66 -11.97 21.08
N PRO A 17 2.12 -12.95 21.89
CA PRO A 17 1.97 -14.37 21.59
C PRO A 17 0.50 -14.78 21.42
N SER A 18 0.20 -15.54 20.36
CA SER A 18 -1.16 -15.97 19.99
C SER A 18 -1.66 -17.23 20.72
N GLU A 19 -1.17 -17.50 21.93
CA GLU A 19 -1.42 -18.78 22.62
C GLU A 19 -2.83 -18.91 23.20
N ALA A 20 -3.46 -17.79 23.57
CA ALA A 20 -4.82 -17.75 24.10
C ALA A 20 -5.78 -17.16 23.07
N THR A 21 -6.83 -17.91 22.71
CA THR A 21 -7.90 -17.44 21.83
C THR A 21 -9.23 -17.36 22.60
N VAL A 22 -10.07 -16.40 22.20
CA VAL A 22 -11.42 -16.24 22.73
C VAL A 22 -12.42 -16.31 21.59
N ASN A 23 -13.52 -17.03 21.80
CA ASN A 23 -14.60 -17.08 20.82
C ASN A 23 -15.24 -15.70 20.71
N THR A 24 -15.24 -15.15 19.50
CA THR A 24 -15.89 -13.87 19.19
C THR A 24 -17.06 -14.15 18.26
N SER A 25 -18.27 -13.70 18.65
CA SER A 25 -19.43 -13.76 17.77
C SER A 25 -19.39 -12.59 16.80
N MET A 26 -19.37 -12.88 15.50
CA MET A 26 -19.44 -11.89 14.44
C MET A 26 -20.67 -12.16 13.55
N ARG A 27 -21.36 -11.08 13.15
CA ARG A 27 -22.42 -11.15 12.15
C ARG A 27 -21.82 -10.84 10.78
N LEU A 28 -22.00 -11.75 9.83
CA LEU A 28 -21.59 -11.59 8.44
C LEU A 28 -22.82 -11.68 7.52
N PRO A 29 -22.86 -10.91 6.42
CA PRO A 29 -23.83 -11.16 5.36
C PRO A 29 -23.71 -12.60 4.86
N THR A 30 -24.84 -13.26 4.60
CA THR A 30 -24.87 -14.68 4.16
C THR A 30 -23.99 -14.91 2.94
N ALA A 31 -24.07 -14.02 1.93
CA ALA A 31 -23.27 -14.13 0.72
C ALA A 31 -21.75 -14.07 0.99
N LEU A 32 -21.31 -13.24 1.93
CA LEU A 32 -19.90 -13.14 2.30
C LEU A 32 -19.43 -14.39 3.05
N ARG A 33 -20.27 -14.92 3.95
CA ARG A 33 -20.01 -16.19 4.65
C ARG A 33 -19.86 -17.35 3.66
N ASP A 34 -20.74 -17.42 2.66
CA ASP A 34 -20.72 -18.48 1.66
C ASP A 34 -19.50 -18.35 0.73
N ALA A 35 -19.17 -17.12 0.31
CA ALA A 35 -17.95 -16.84 -0.45
C ALA A 35 -16.69 -17.23 0.33
N ALA A 36 -16.62 -16.93 1.63
CA ALA A 36 -15.49 -17.31 2.48
C ALA A 36 -15.36 -18.84 2.60
N ALA A 37 -16.47 -19.56 2.71
CA ALA A 37 -16.46 -21.03 2.72
C ALA A 37 -15.92 -21.59 1.39
N LEU A 38 -16.41 -21.08 0.25
CA LEU A 38 -15.91 -21.48 -1.08
C LEU A 38 -14.42 -21.16 -1.26
N ALA A 39 -13.94 -20.02 -0.76
CA ALA A 39 -12.53 -19.66 -0.84
C ALA A 39 -11.65 -20.63 -0.04
N VAL A 40 -12.07 -21.01 1.17
CA VAL A 40 -11.36 -21.98 2.01
C VAL A 40 -11.39 -23.38 1.41
N ASP A 41 -12.58 -23.89 1.10
CA ASP A 41 -12.77 -25.27 0.68
C ASP A 41 -12.33 -25.50 -0.78
N GLY A 42 -12.55 -24.51 -1.65
CA GLY A 42 -12.31 -24.61 -3.09
C GLY A 42 -10.94 -24.08 -3.53
N LEU A 43 -10.41 -23.05 -2.86
CA LEU A 43 -9.13 -22.41 -3.24
C LEU A 43 -8.01 -22.64 -2.22
N GLY A 44 -8.31 -23.18 -1.04
CA GLY A 44 -7.30 -23.47 -0.01
C GLY A 44 -6.63 -22.22 0.56
N VAL A 45 -7.29 -21.05 0.51
CA VAL A 45 -6.68 -19.78 0.95
C VAL A 45 -6.35 -19.73 2.45
N ALA A 46 -6.98 -20.59 3.25
CA ALA A 46 -6.70 -20.77 4.67
C ALA A 46 -7.20 -22.15 5.16
N PRO A 47 -6.76 -22.63 6.34
CA PRO A 47 -7.24 -23.89 6.91
C PRO A 47 -8.71 -23.88 7.37
N SER A 48 -9.29 -22.70 7.60
CA SER A 48 -10.71 -22.53 7.96
C SER A 48 -11.15 -21.09 7.73
N THR A 49 -12.47 -20.85 7.69
CA THR A 49 -13.04 -19.51 7.58
C THR A 49 -12.71 -18.63 8.80
N THR A 50 -12.57 -19.23 9.99
CA THR A 50 -12.13 -18.53 11.20
C THR A 50 -10.69 -18.02 11.06
N ILE A 51 -9.77 -18.87 10.61
CA ILE A 51 -8.37 -18.47 10.40
C ILE A 51 -8.28 -17.43 9.29
N LEU A 52 -9.02 -17.60 8.18
CA LEU A 52 -9.11 -16.58 7.14
C LEU A 52 -9.53 -15.22 7.70
N THR A 53 -10.59 -15.20 8.51
CA THR A 53 -11.13 -13.97 9.09
C THR A 53 -10.14 -13.31 10.06
N ALA A 54 -9.49 -14.10 10.92
CA ALA A 54 -8.50 -13.58 11.87
C ALA A 54 -7.28 -13.01 11.15
N THR A 55 -6.74 -13.72 10.14
CA THR A 55 -5.62 -13.24 9.32
C THR A 55 -5.98 -11.99 8.54
N ALA A 56 -7.16 -11.95 7.92
CA ALA A 56 -7.62 -10.77 7.18
C ALA A 56 -7.82 -9.55 8.09
N LEU A 57 -8.40 -9.76 9.27
CA LEU A 57 -8.56 -8.69 10.27
C LEU A 57 -7.19 -8.18 10.74
N ARG A 58 -6.25 -9.09 11.04
CA ARG A 58 -4.88 -8.72 11.41
C ARG A 58 -4.21 -7.88 10.32
N ALA A 59 -4.22 -8.35 9.08
CA ALA A 59 -3.63 -7.64 7.94
C ALA A 59 -4.26 -6.24 7.76
N ALA A 60 -5.58 -6.14 7.87
CA ALA A 60 -6.27 -4.85 7.77
C ALA A 60 -5.86 -3.88 8.89
N ILE A 61 -5.71 -4.38 10.13
CA ILE A 61 -5.24 -3.56 11.26
C ILE A 61 -3.78 -3.14 11.03
N GLU A 62 -2.89 -4.05 10.61
CA GLU A 62 -1.49 -3.74 10.30
C GLU A 62 -1.38 -2.64 9.25
N THR A 63 -2.12 -2.74 8.13
CA THR A 63 -2.16 -1.69 7.11
C THR A 63 -2.63 -0.35 7.67
N ALA A 64 -3.72 -0.35 8.46
CA ALA A 64 -4.26 0.88 9.04
C ALA A 64 -3.29 1.54 10.04
N VAL A 65 -2.58 0.73 10.83
CA VAL A 65 -1.57 1.20 11.79
C VAL A 65 -0.37 1.80 11.09
N MET A 66 0.13 1.16 10.02
CA MET A 66 1.25 1.68 9.23
C MET A 66 0.92 3.01 8.57
N ASP A 67 -0.28 3.15 7.95
CA ASP A 67 -0.74 4.41 7.38
C ASP A 67 -0.88 5.50 8.45
N ALA A 68 -1.46 5.18 9.61
CA ALA A 68 -1.60 6.12 10.71
C ALA A 68 -0.25 6.58 11.27
N ALA A 69 0.70 5.66 11.42
CA ALA A 69 2.06 5.95 11.87
C ALA A 69 2.79 6.86 10.87
N LEU A 70 2.68 6.57 9.58
CA LEU A 70 3.32 7.37 8.53
C LEU A 70 2.74 8.79 8.47
N ARG A 71 1.41 8.94 8.55
CA ARG A 71 0.74 10.25 8.63
C ARG A 71 1.15 11.03 9.89
N ALA A 72 1.30 10.36 11.02
CA ALA A 72 1.79 11.00 12.23
C ALA A 72 3.24 11.47 12.05
N HIS A 73 4.10 10.63 11.46
CA HIS A 73 5.49 10.97 11.18
C HIS A 73 5.61 12.19 10.27
N TYR A 74 4.90 12.23 9.14
CA TYR A 74 4.94 13.37 8.21
C TYR A 74 4.33 14.65 8.78
N ARG A 75 3.38 14.57 9.72
CA ARG A 75 2.91 15.76 10.43
C ARG A 75 3.98 16.34 11.36
N ALA A 76 4.77 15.49 12.01
CA ALA A 76 5.85 15.90 12.90
C ALA A 76 7.12 16.31 12.13
N HIS A 77 7.35 15.71 10.96
CA HIS A 77 8.52 15.94 10.11
C HIS A 77 8.05 16.14 8.65
N PRO A 78 7.52 17.33 8.31
CA PRO A 78 7.03 17.60 6.96
C PRO A 78 8.09 17.36 5.88
N ASP A 79 9.34 17.74 6.16
CA ASP A 79 10.47 17.62 5.24
C ASP A 79 10.93 16.17 5.02
N ALA A 80 10.43 15.21 5.82
CA ALA A 80 10.71 13.78 5.64
C ALA A 80 9.76 13.12 4.63
N ARG A 81 8.71 13.83 4.18
CA ARG A 81 7.79 13.31 3.17
C ARG A 81 8.48 13.32 1.80
N PRO A 82 8.65 12.17 1.14
CA PRO A 82 9.26 12.12 -0.18
C PRO A 82 8.37 12.79 -1.21
N GLU A 83 8.99 13.41 -2.21
CA GLU A 83 8.30 13.92 -3.38
C GLU A 83 7.82 12.76 -4.27
N LEU A 84 6.74 12.99 -5.04
CA LEU A 84 6.16 11.94 -5.87
C LEU A 84 7.18 11.35 -6.88
N ALA A 85 8.05 12.20 -7.43
CA ALA A 85 9.12 11.79 -8.32
C ALA A 85 10.16 10.88 -7.63
N GLU A 86 10.44 11.11 -6.34
CA GLU A 86 11.37 10.28 -5.57
C GLU A 86 10.78 8.89 -5.30
N VAL A 87 9.47 8.84 -5.00
CA VAL A 87 8.73 7.58 -4.85
C VAL A 87 8.73 6.80 -6.17
N ALA A 88 8.42 7.46 -7.29
CA ALA A 88 8.46 6.85 -8.62
C ALA A 88 9.86 6.34 -8.98
N ARG A 89 10.92 7.09 -8.67
CA ARG A 89 12.30 6.64 -8.89
C ARG A 89 12.63 5.40 -8.06
N ALA A 90 12.21 5.37 -6.80
CA ALA A 90 12.43 4.22 -5.92
C ALA A 90 11.69 2.98 -6.46
N LEU A 91 10.46 3.14 -6.94
CA LEU A 91 9.68 2.07 -7.57
C LEU A 91 10.34 1.57 -8.85
N ALA A 92 10.75 2.47 -9.76
CA ALA A 92 11.49 2.11 -10.97
C ALA A 92 12.77 1.32 -10.65
N ALA A 93 13.50 1.70 -9.60
CA ALA A 93 14.69 0.99 -9.17
C ALA A 93 14.38 -0.40 -8.61
N GLN A 94 13.30 -0.53 -7.84
CA GLN A 94 12.81 -1.81 -7.31
C GLN A 94 12.43 -2.78 -8.44
N ASP A 95 11.85 -2.27 -9.51
CA ASP A 95 11.39 -3.06 -10.66
C ASP A 95 12.48 -3.28 -11.72
N GLY A 96 13.67 -2.70 -11.54
CA GLY A 96 14.77 -2.78 -12.52
C GLY A 96 14.50 -2.03 -13.83
N SER A 97 13.65 -1.00 -13.78
CA SER A 97 13.30 -0.18 -14.93
C SER A 97 14.43 0.78 -15.31
N PRO A 98 14.71 0.99 -16.62
CA PRO A 98 15.67 2.00 -17.09
C PRO A 98 15.31 3.44 -16.67
N LEU A 99 14.05 3.69 -16.30
CA LEU A 99 13.61 5.00 -15.79
C LEU A 99 14.29 5.38 -14.47
N ALA A 100 14.80 4.41 -13.71
CA ALA A 100 15.53 4.66 -12.47
C ALA A 100 16.76 5.58 -12.70
N ASP A 101 17.40 5.47 -13.87
CA ASP A 101 18.56 6.27 -14.27
C ASP A 101 18.18 7.60 -14.94
N ARG A 102 16.88 7.96 -14.95
CA ARG A 102 16.34 9.15 -15.62
C ARG A 102 15.55 10.05 -14.66
N PRO A 103 16.17 10.56 -13.58
CA PRO A 103 15.48 11.36 -12.56
C PRO A 103 14.80 12.61 -13.14
N ASP A 104 15.44 13.32 -14.08
CA ASP A 104 14.87 14.51 -14.71
C ASP A 104 13.53 14.21 -15.42
N LEU A 105 13.42 13.04 -16.05
CA LEU A 105 12.20 12.62 -16.75
C LEU A 105 11.09 12.29 -15.75
N LEU A 106 11.44 11.65 -14.64
CA LEU A 106 10.50 11.34 -13.55
C LEU A 106 10.00 12.60 -12.84
N GLU A 107 10.87 13.59 -12.63
CA GLU A 107 10.49 14.90 -12.07
C GLU A 107 9.51 15.63 -12.99
N GLN A 108 9.80 15.66 -14.30
CA GLN A 108 8.90 16.25 -15.28
C GLN A 108 7.56 15.51 -15.33
N ALA A 109 7.59 14.17 -15.37
CA ALA A 109 6.40 13.35 -15.41
C ALA A 109 5.53 13.54 -14.16
N ALA A 110 6.14 13.59 -12.98
CA ALA A 110 5.44 13.84 -11.71
C ALA A 110 4.73 15.19 -11.71
N ALA A 111 5.41 16.25 -12.14
CA ALA A 111 4.80 17.58 -12.24
C ALA A 111 3.63 17.61 -13.24
N GLU A 112 3.80 16.99 -14.40
CA GLU A 112 2.80 16.96 -15.46
C GLU A 112 1.57 16.12 -15.11
N VAL A 113 1.75 14.96 -14.47
CA VAL A 113 0.64 14.09 -14.09
C VAL A 113 -0.13 14.69 -12.93
N THR A 114 0.55 15.22 -11.91
CA THR A 114 -0.10 15.85 -10.74
C THR A 114 -0.93 17.06 -11.13
N ALA A 115 -0.48 17.85 -12.12
CA ALA A 115 -1.23 18.98 -12.65
C ALA A 115 -2.57 18.59 -13.30
N ARG A 116 -2.70 17.35 -13.79
CA ARG A 116 -3.90 16.82 -14.46
C ARG A 116 -4.74 15.92 -13.56
N HIS A 117 -4.06 15.16 -12.71
CA HIS A 117 -4.59 14.17 -11.80
C HIS A 117 -3.95 14.41 -10.42
N PRO A 118 -4.56 15.25 -9.56
CA PRO A 118 -4.01 15.60 -8.25
C PRO A 118 -3.80 14.40 -7.31
N ASP A 119 -4.53 13.31 -7.55
CA ASP A 119 -4.45 12.06 -6.79
C ASP A 119 -3.54 11.01 -7.44
N ALA A 120 -2.71 11.41 -8.43
CA ALA A 120 -1.81 10.51 -9.12
C ALA A 120 -0.78 9.87 -8.17
N ASP A 121 -0.43 8.63 -8.45
CA ASP A 121 0.57 7.88 -7.70
C ASP A 121 1.86 7.63 -8.50
N ALA A 122 2.76 6.84 -7.94
CA ALA A 122 4.05 6.54 -8.55
C ALA A 122 3.91 5.74 -9.85
N ASP A 123 2.95 4.82 -9.93
CA ASP A 123 2.68 4.03 -11.13
C ASP A 123 2.19 4.93 -12.28
N ASP A 124 1.33 5.91 -11.97
CA ASP A 124 0.88 6.92 -12.94
C ASP A 124 2.07 7.74 -13.51
N VAL A 125 3.03 8.11 -12.65
CA VAL A 125 4.25 8.80 -13.07
C VAL A 125 5.09 7.94 -14.00
N LEU A 126 5.29 6.67 -13.66
CA LEU A 126 6.07 5.74 -14.47
C LEU A 126 5.43 5.56 -15.85
N LEU A 127 4.12 5.30 -15.90
CA LEU A 127 3.38 5.16 -17.14
C LEU A 127 3.50 6.42 -18.04
N TRP A 128 3.41 7.60 -17.43
CA TRP A 128 3.55 8.86 -18.16
C TRP A 128 4.98 9.08 -18.67
N ALA A 129 6.00 8.76 -17.87
CA ALA A 129 7.41 8.85 -18.25
C ALA A 129 7.76 7.90 -19.40
N GLU A 130 7.26 6.66 -19.38
CA GLU A 130 7.43 5.69 -20.48
C GLU A 130 6.85 6.22 -21.79
N ALA A 131 5.64 6.79 -21.74
CA ALA A 131 5.00 7.38 -22.90
C ALA A 131 5.83 8.54 -23.50
N GLN A 132 6.41 9.40 -22.65
CA GLN A 132 7.30 10.47 -23.10
C GLN A 132 8.58 9.92 -23.74
N GLN A 133 9.19 8.91 -23.12
CA GLN A 133 10.41 8.29 -23.66
C GLN A 133 10.18 7.72 -25.06
N LEU A 134 9.07 7.00 -25.27
CA LEU A 134 8.70 6.47 -26.58
C LEU A 134 8.53 7.57 -27.64
N VAL A 135 7.98 8.73 -27.26
CA VAL A 135 7.85 9.88 -28.17
C VAL A 135 9.21 10.47 -28.52
N LEU A 136 10.13 10.56 -27.57
CA LEU A 136 11.50 11.05 -27.79
C LEU A 136 12.31 10.13 -28.70
N GLU A 137 12.21 8.81 -28.47
CA GLU A 137 12.85 7.79 -29.30
C GLU A 137 12.37 7.86 -30.75
N ARG A 138 11.06 7.99 -30.98
CA ARG A 138 10.47 8.14 -32.32
C ARG A 138 10.88 9.44 -33.04
N ARG A 139 11.18 10.50 -32.31
CA ARG A 139 11.63 11.77 -32.88
C ARG A 139 13.13 11.77 -33.23
N SER A 140 13.89 10.84 -32.65
CA SER A 140 15.34 10.73 -32.81
C SER A 140 15.77 9.67 -33.83
N ALA A 141 14.80 8.90 -34.36
CA ALA A 141 14.97 7.90 -35.42
C ALA A 141 14.56 8.46 -36.78
#